data_AF-X0VKF7-F1
#
_entry.id   AF-X0VKF7-F1
#
_cell.length_a   1.000
_cell.length_b   1.000
_cell.length_c   1.000
_cell.angle_alpha   90.00
_cell.angle_beta   90.00
_cell.angle_gamma   90.00
#
_symmetry.space_group_name_H-M   'P 1'
#
loop_
_entity.id
_entity.type
_entity.pdbx_description
1 polymer ?
#
loop_
_entity_poly.entity_id
_entity_poly.type
_entity_poly.pdbx_seq_one_letter_code
_entity_poly.pdbx_strand_id
1 'polypeptide(L)'
;MNIDAQMVKELRKKTSAGMMDCKKALKATEGDLEKSIEYLRKKGMDAAASKFNRQALSGKVESYIHLYGKIGVLIEINCETDFVANTKEFKEFVKDIAMQITASNPKFISREDVHNVIIEK
;
A
#
# COMPACT_ATOMS: atom_id res chain seq x y z
N MET A 1 25.92 -3.36 -19.75
CA MET A 1 25.43 -4.61 -19.13
C MET A 1 24.12 -5.02 -19.79
N ASN A 2 23.94 -6.29 -20.14
CA ASN A 2 22.77 -6.75 -20.89
C ASN A 2 21.69 -7.19 -19.89
N ILE A 3 20.55 -6.48 -19.84
CA ILE A 3 19.42 -6.85 -18.97
C ILE A 3 18.59 -7.92 -19.70
N ASP A 4 18.65 -9.16 -19.23
CA ASP A 4 17.90 -10.27 -19.81
C ASP A 4 16.42 -10.25 -19.41
N ALA A 5 15.57 -10.81 -20.26
CA ALA A 5 14.14 -10.94 -20.05
C ALA A 5 13.80 -11.79 -18.81
N GLN A 6 14.62 -12.79 -18.45
CA GLN A 6 14.39 -13.57 -17.22
C GLN A 6 14.58 -12.72 -15.97
N MET A 7 15.58 -11.84 -15.93
CA MET A 7 15.81 -10.94 -14.78
C MET A 7 14.62 -9.99 -14.58
N VAL A 8 14.10 -9.42 -15.68
CA VAL A 8 12.92 -8.55 -15.62
C VAL A 8 11.70 -9.33 -15.13
N LYS A 9 11.52 -10.56 -15.60
CA LYS A 9 10.42 -11.44 -15.18
C LYS A 9 10.53 -11.82 -13.70
N GLU A 10 11.73 -12.10 -13.21
CA GLU A 10 11.97 -12.42 -11.80
C GLU A 10 11.65 -11.21 -10.91
N LEU A 11 12.18 -10.04 -11.23
CA LEU A 11 11.93 -8.83 -10.47
C LEU A 11 10.44 -8.48 -10.44
N ARG A 12 9.74 -8.63 -11.57
CA ARG A 12 8.29 -8.44 -11.66
C ARG A 12 7.53 -9.41 -10.78
N LYS A 13 7.91 -10.70 -10.74
CA LYS A 13 7.26 -11.68 -9.87
C LYS A 13 7.39 -11.32 -8.38
N LYS A 14 8.54 -10.76 -7.98
CA LYS A 14 8.79 -10.38 -6.58
C LYS A 14 8.12 -9.08 -6.16
N THR A 15 7.95 -8.14 -7.09
CA THR A 15 7.50 -6.76 -6.78
C THR A 15 6.12 -6.41 -7.31
N SER A 16 5.58 -7.21 -8.22
CA SER A 16 4.37 -6.91 -9.00
C SER A 16 4.41 -5.59 -9.78
N ALA A 17 5.58 -4.97 -9.92
CA ALA A 17 5.74 -3.71 -10.64
C ALA A 17 5.56 -3.88 -12.17
N GLY A 18 5.29 -2.77 -12.86
CA GLY A 18 5.16 -2.75 -14.31
C GLY A 18 6.42 -3.29 -15.01
N MET A 19 6.25 -3.98 -16.14
CA MET A 19 7.37 -4.60 -16.89
C MET A 19 8.47 -3.58 -17.24
N MET A 20 8.05 -2.39 -17.68
CA MET A 20 8.98 -1.31 -18.03
C MET A 20 9.65 -0.70 -16.81
N ASP A 21 8.97 -0.63 -15.66
CA ASP A 21 9.57 -0.16 -14.42
C ASP A 21 10.61 -1.14 -13.90
N CYS A 22 10.35 -2.44 -13.96
CA CYS A 22 11.32 -3.48 -13.62
C CYS A 22 12.58 -3.38 -14.51
N LYS A 23 12.39 -3.22 -15.83
CA LYS A 23 13.52 -3.05 -16.77
C LYS A 23 14.30 -1.76 -16.50
N LYS A 24 13.63 -0.65 -16.17
CA LYS A 24 14.28 0.62 -15.82
C LYS A 24 15.05 0.51 -14.50
N ALA A 25 14.46 -0.14 -13.49
CA ALA A 25 15.11 -0.38 -12.21
C ALA A 25 16.39 -1.19 -12.39
N LEU A 26 16.32 -2.34 -13.08
CA LEU A 26 17.48 -3.18 -13.39
C LEU A 26 18.56 -2.43 -14.18
N LYS A 27 18.19 -1.51 -15.07
CA LYS A 27 19.18 -0.68 -15.76
C LYS A 27 19.85 0.33 -14.82
N ALA A 28 19.09 0.94 -13.91
CA ALA A 28 19.58 1.96 -12.98
C ALA A 28 20.48 1.38 -11.87
N THR A 29 20.34 0.09 -11.59
CA THR A 29 21.05 -0.63 -10.51
C THR A 29 22.05 -1.65 -11.06
N GLU A 30 22.36 -1.59 -12.35
CA GLU A 30 23.33 -2.48 -13.00
C GLU A 30 23.01 -3.98 -12.79
N GLY A 31 21.72 -4.32 -12.86
CA GLY A 31 21.24 -5.71 -12.75
C GLY A 31 21.17 -6.26 -11.33
N ASP A 32 21.51 -5.48 -10.31
CA ASP A 32 21.40 -5.86 -8.90
C ASP A 32 19.92 -5.96 -8.49
N LEU A 33 19.47 -7.17 -8.17
CA LEU A 33 18.06 -7.45 -7.83
C LEU A 33 17.62 -6.76 -6.54
N GLU A 34 18.44 -6.75 -5.50
CA GLU A 34 18.06 -6.16 -4.20
C GLU A 34 17.98 -4.64 -4.30
N LYS A 35 18.99 -4.02 -4.92
CA LYS A 35 18.95 -2.58 -5.19
C LYS A 35 17.79 -2.21 -6.12
N SER A 36 17.43 -3.07 -7.06
CA SER A 36 16.27 -2.84 -7.93
C SER A 36 14.95 -2.85 -7.17
N ILE A 37 14.80 -3.73 -6.18
CA ILE A 37 13.62 -3.77 -5.31
C ILE A 37 13.54 -2.48 -4.49
N GLU A 38 14.65 -2.04 -3.92
CA GLU A 38 14.70 -0.79 -3.16
C GLU A 38 14.40 0.43 -4.06
N TYR A 39 14.97 0.46 -5.26
CA TYR A 39 14.70 1.48 -6.27
C TYR A 39 13.22 1.55 -6.63
N LEU A 40 12.58 0.40 -6.89
CA LEU A 40 11.15 0.31 -7.18
C LEU A 40 10.30 0.74 -6.00
N ARG A 41 10.70 0.42 -4.77
CA ARG A 41 10.00 0.85 -3.55
C ARG A 41 10.01 2.37 -3.42
N LYS A 42 11.17 3.02 -3.54
CA LYS A 42 11.30 4.48 -3.50
C LYS A 42 10.44 5.14 -4.59
N LYS A 43 10.59 4.69 -5.83
CA LYS A 43 9.80 5.20 -6.96
C LYS A 43 8.28 4.99 -6.78
N GLY A 44 7.88 3.87 -6.16
CA GLY A 44 6.49 3.58 -5.85
C GLY A 44 5.89 4.58 -4.86
N MET A 45 6.68 5.04 -3.87
CA MET A 45 6.26 6.07 -2.92
C MET A 45 6.02 7.42 -3.62
N ASP A 46 6.92 7.82 -4.52
CA ASP A 46 6.75 9.06 -5.29
C ASP A 46 5.52 8.99 -6.20
N ALA A 47 5.30 7.84 -6.85
CA ALA A 47 4.12 7.62 -7.68
C ALA A 47 2.83 7.67 -6.85
N ALA A 48 2.83 7.14 -5.63
CA ALA A 48 1.70 7.24 -4.72
C ALA A 48 1.44 8.69 -4.29
N ALA A 49 2.48 9.44 -3.93
CA ALA A 49 2.37 10.84 -3.55
C ALA A 49 1.76 11.70 -4.67
N SER A 50 2.12 11.43 -5.93
CA SER A 50 1.56 12.15 -7.09
C SER A 50 0.05 11.91 -7.32
N LYS A 51 -0.52 10.87 -6.69
CA LYS A 51 -1.93 10.48 -6.82
C LYS A 51 -2.80 11.00 -5.67
N PHE A 52 -2.22 11.68 -4.67
CA PHE A 52 -2.93 12.10 -3.47
C PHE A 52 -4.18 12.97 -3.76
N ASN A 53 -4.12 13.82 -4.78
CA ASN A 53 -5.23 14.71 -5.14
C ASN A 53 -6.32 14.03 -6.00
N ARG A 54 -6.20 12.75 -6.31
CA ARG A 54 -7.20 12.03 -7.10
C ARG A 54 -8.38 11.66 -6.21
N GLN A 55 -9.59 11.82 -6.75
CA GLN A 55 -10.80 11.41 -6.05
C GLN A 55 -10.90 9.88 -6.00
N ALA A 56 -11.06 9.33 -4.81
CA ALA A 56 -11.31 7.91 -4.56
C ALA A 56 -12.72 7.76 -3.97
N LEU A 57 -13.74 7.64 -4.83
CA LEU A 57 -15.16 7.57 -4.42
C LEU A 57 -15.68 6.12 -4.30
N SER A 58 -14.91 5.15 -4.79
CA SER A 58 -15.17 3.72 -4.58
C SER A 58 -14.37 3.21 -3.39
N GLY A 59 -14.57 1.97 -2.98
CA GLY A 59 -13.82 1.40 -1.87
C GLY A 59 -14.50 0.21 -1.23
N LYS A 60 -14.08 -0.08 0.00
CA LYS A 60 -14.67 -1.13 0.80
C LYS A 60 -14.77 -0.70 2.26
N VAL A 61 -15.94 -0.97 2.84
CA VAL A 61 -16.15 -0.98 4.29
C VAL A 61 -15.91 -2.41 4.78
N GLU A 62 -15.06 -2.56 5.79
CA GLU A 62 -14.71 -3.85 6.38
C GLU A 62 -14.90 -3.79 7.90
N SER A 63 -15.39 -4.88 8.47
CA SER A 63 -15.49 -5.04 9.91
C SER A 63 -14.64 -6.22 10.38
N TYR A 64 -14.00 -6.06 11.53
CA TYR A 64 -13.22 -7.11 12.17
C TYR A 64 -13.62 -7.23 13.64
N ILE A 65 -13.96 -8.46 14.05
CA ILE A 65 -14.36 -8.78 15.42
C ILE A 65 -13.28 -9.69 16.03
N HIS A 66 -12.66 -9.21 17.11
CA HIS A 66 -11.57 -9.89 17.80
C HIS A 66 -12.03 -10.45 19.16
N LEU A 67 -11.32 -11.48 19.65
CA LEU A 67 -11.50 -12.08 20.98
C LEU A 67 -12.97 -12.38 21.35
N TYR A 68 -13.66 -13.16 20.51
CA TYR A 68 -15.05 -13.59 20.77
C TYR A 68 -16.04 -12.43 20.98
N GLY A 69 -15.85 -11.31 20.26
CA GLY A 69 -16.79 -10.18 20.32
C GLY A 69 -16.41 -9.07 21.29
N LYS A 70 -15.23 -9.13 21.92
CA LYS A 70 -14.81 -8.10 22.88
C LYS A 70 -14.33 -6.81 22.22
N ILE A 71 -13.76 -6.90 21.03
CA ILE A 71 -13.25 -5.73 20.30
C ILE A 71 -13.80 -5.81 18.87
N GLY A 72 -14.43 -4.73 18.43
CA GLY A 72 -14.90 -4.56 17.07
C GLY A 72 -14.25 -3.35 16.41
N VAL A 73 -13.81 -3.52 15.18
CA VAL A 73 -13.27 -2.46 14.34
C VAL A 73 -14.13 -2.38 13.08
N LEU A 74 -14.46 -1.15 12.67
CA LEU A 74 -15.11 -0.83 11.41
C LEU A 74 -14.24 0.20 10.70
N ILE A 75 -13.89 -0.06 9.44
CA ILE A 75 -13.07 0.84 8.63
C ILE A 75 -13.65 1.00 7.24
N GLU A 76 -13.37 2.16 6.65
CA GLU A 76 -13.59 2.45 5.24
C GLU A 76 -12.21 2.68 4.60
N ILE A 77 -11.93 1.97 3.51
CA ILE A 77 -10.75 2.24 2.68
C ILE A 77 -11.23 2.48 1.24
N ASN A 78 -10.92 3.67 0.73
CA ASN A 78 -11.33 4.11 -0.58
C ASN A 78 -10.27 3.81 -1.66
N CYS A 79 -10.74 3.62 -2.90
CA CYS A 79 -9.94 3.51 -4.11
C CYS A 79 -10.67 4.16 -5.30
N GLU A 80 -9.97 4.35 -6.42
CA GLU A 80 -10.54 5.04 -7.58
C GLU A 80 -11.72 4.27 -8.22
N THR A 81 -11.63 2.92 -8.28
CA THR A 81 -12.62 2.08 -8.98
C THR A 81 -13.10 0.90 -8.13
N ASP A 82 -14.32 0.46 -8.38
CA ASP A 82 -14.93 -0.74 -7.79
C ASP A 82 -14.24 -2.05 -8.21
N PHE A 83 -13.66 -2.09 -9.41
CA PHE A 83 -12.85 -3.22 -9.88
C PHE A 83 -11.70 -3.50 -8.91
N VAL A 84 -10.99 -2.46 -8.45
CA VAL A 84 -9.89 -2.60 -7.48
C VAL A 84 -10.43 -3.04 -6.12
N ALA A 85 -11.51 -2.42 -5.65
CA ALA A 85 -12.14 -2.75 -4.36
C ALA A 85 -12.55 -4.23 -4.25
N ASN A 86 -12.83 -4.87 -5.39
CA ASN A 86 -13.27 -6.25 -5.47
C ASN A 86 -12.15 -7.29 -5.64
N THR A 87 -10.91 -6.86 -5.87
CA THR A 87 -9.74 -7.75 -5.93
C THR A 87 -9.49 -8.46 -4.61
N LYS A 88 -8.86 -9.63 -4.67
CA LYS A 88 -8.51 -10.40 -3.47
C LYS A 88 -7.48 -9.64 -2.63
N GLU A 89 -6.49 -9.06 -3.30
CA GLU A 89 -5.38 -8.33 -2.70
C GLU A 89 -5.88 -7.10 -1.93
N PHE A 90 -6.83 -6.34 -2.48
CA PHE A 90 -7.42 -5.19 -1.79
C PHE A 90 -8.23 -5.62 -0.56
N LYS A 91 -9.02 -6.70 -0.67
CA LYS A 91 -9.80 -7.24 0.46
C LYS A 91 -8.91 -7.73 1.59
N GLU A 92 -7.82 -8.42 1.26
CA GLU A 92 -6.82 -8.85 2.24
C GLU A 92 -6.14 -7.65 2.90
N PHE A 93 -5.72 -6.65 2.12
CA PHE A 93 -5.16 -5.41 2.63
C PHE A 93 -6.09 -4.71 3.62
N VAL A 94 -7.37 -4.52 3.26
CA VAL A 94 -8.34 -3.85 4.16
C VAL A 94 -8.50 -4.63 5.47
N LYS A 95 -8.59 -5.96 5.40
CA LYS A 95 -8.68 -6.81 6.59
C LYS A 95 -7.43 -6.69 7.48
N ASP A 96 -6.24 -6.66 6.89
CA ASP A 96 -4.97 -6.50 7.63
C ASP A 96 -4.91 -5.16 8.36
N ILE A 97 -5.39 -4.08 7.74
CA ILE A 97 -5.52 -2.77 8.38
C ILE A 97 -6.51 -2.82 9.55
N ALA A 98 -7.66 -3.48 9.40
CA ALA A 98 -8.63 -3.62 10.50
C ALA A 98 -8.03 -4.38 11.71
N MET A 99 -7.23 -5.43 11.45
CA MET A 99 -6.50 -6.15 12.49
C MET A 99 -5.43 -5.27 13.15
N GLN A 100 -4.68 -4.48 12.37
CA GLN A 100 -3.67 -3.57 12.89
C GLN A 100 -4.28 -2.50 13.81
N ILE A 101 -5.44 -1.95 13.44
CA ILE A 101 -6.18 -0.98 14.25
C ILE A 101 -6.66 -1.62 15.55
N THR A 102 -7.13 -2.87 15.49
CA THR A 102 -7.51 -3.63 16.69
C THR A 102 -6.34 -3.75 17.67
N ALA A 103 -5.14 -4.03 17.16
CA ALA A 103 -3.95 -4.20 17.98
C ALA A 103 -3.36 -2.87 18.51
N SER A 104 -3.40 -1.81 17.70
CA SER A 104 -2.71 -0.55 17.99
C SER A 104 -3.61 0.52 18.63
N ASN A 105 -4.94 0.37 18.49
CA ASN A 105 -5.97 1.32 18.93
C ASN A 105 -5.60 2.80 18.65
N PRO A 106 -5.31 3.17 17.38
CA PRO A 106 -4.95 4.55 17.04
C PRO A 106 -6.14 5.49 17.27
N LYS A 107 -5.85 6.71 17.72
CA LYS A 107 -6.87 7.75 17.95
C LYS A 107 -7.15 8.62 16.72
N PHE A 108 -6.22 8.64 15.78
CA PHE A 108 -6.22 9.52 14.61
C PHE A 108 -5.74 8.73 13.38
N ILE A 109 -6.21 9.13 12.20
CA ILE A 109 -5.86 8.49 10.92
C ILE A 109 -4.58 9.13 10.36
N SER A 110 -4.51 10.46 10.44
CA SER A 110 -3.38 11.25 9.95
C SER A 110 -2.81 12.15 11.06
N ARG A 111 -1.65 12.77 10.80
CA ARG A 111 -1.04 13.69 11.77
C ARG A 111 -1.82 14.99 11.86
N GLU A 112 -2.46 15.36 10.77
CA GLU A 112 -3.25 16.57 10.59
C GLU A 112 -4.57 16.50 11.37
N ASP A 113 -5.07 15.30 11.67
CA ASP A 113 -6.28 15.10 12.47
C ASP A 113 -6.06 15.40 13.96
N VAL A 114 -4.80 15.53 14.41
CA VAL A 114 -4.47 15.83 15.80
C VAL A 114 -4.83 17.29 16.11
N HIS A 115 -5.94 17.49 16.81
CA HIS A 115 -6.38 18.84 17.18
C HIS A 115 -5.43 19.49 18.20
N ASN A 116 -5.19 20.80 18.05
CA ASN A 116 -4.25 21.61 18.85
C ASN A 116 -4.44 21.45 20.38
N VAL A 117 -5.68 21.21 20.84
CA VAL A 117 -6.02 21.01 22.26
C VAL A 117 -5.28 19.81 22.90
N ILE A 118 -4.79 18.87 22.09
CA ILE A 118 -4.07 17.67 22.55
C ILE A 118 -2.55 17.87 22.52
N ILE A 119 -2.04 18.80 21.70
CA ILE A 119 -0.61 19.04 21.50
C ILE A 119 -0.02 19.94 22.61
N GLU A 120 -0.84 20.81 23.20
CA GLU A 120 -0.41 21.81 24.19
C GLU A 120 -0.48 21.33 25.66
N LYS A 121 -0.62 20.02 25.92
CA LYS A 121 -0.65 19.44 27.28
C LYS A 121 0.65 18.72 27.64
#